data_AF-A0A7S0LP14-F1
#
_entry.id   AF-A0A7S0LP14-F1
#
_cell.length_a   1.000
_cell.length_b   1.000
_cell.length_c   1.000
_cell.angle_alpha   90.00
_cell.angle_beta   90.00
_cell.angle_gamma   90.00
#
_symmetry.space_group_name_H-M   'P 1'
#
loop_
_entity.id
_entity.type
_entity.pdbx_description
1 polymer ?
#
loop_
_entity_poly.entity_id
_entity_poly.type
_entity_poly.pdbx_seq_one_letter_code
_entity_poly.pdbx_strand_id
1 'polypeptide(L)'
;ADVVPAEMIAKMGDAPSKGCVLVLQGLSGTGKGTTVAKLQATLPRAVSWSNGNVFRSLTLLAVSYCAAKAIEFNSEALTPELLAELMKCLEFGKFNDKFDIRINGIGHDLLVSEVANTTLKEPRVSKAIPTVAELTQGEVIKFAEAAAAAMSADGMNVLMEGRAQTLDYVRTPHRFELTLAQPLVIGQRRAAQRMMASALTVLKDIEAPTETQVFAALKSELEKMASTA
;
A
#
# COMPACT_ATOMS: atom_id res chain seq x y z
N ALA A 1 9.73 -18.13 11.80
CA ALA A 1 8.73 -17.17 11.27
C ALA A 1 7.87 -17.79 10.15
N ASP A 2 7.91 -19.11 9.98
CA ASP A 2 7.29 -19.85 8.86
C ASP A 2 6.02 -20.59 9.28
N VAL A 3 5.81 -20.71 10.59
CA VAL A 3 4.63 -21.35 11.20
C VAL A 3 3.35 -20.61 10.84
N VAL A 4 3.36 -19.27 10.88
CA VAL A 4 2.15 -18.45 10.64
C VAL A 4 1.62 -18.61 9.21
N PRO A 5 2.41 -18.43 8.13
CA PRO A 5 1.93 -18.72 6.77
C PRO A 5 1.41 -20.16 6.61
N ALA A 6 2.08 -21.16 7.18
CA ALA A 6 1.67 -22.55 7.07
C ALA A 6 0.31 -22.81 7.75
N GLU A 7 0.08 -22.24 8.93
CA GLU A 7 -1.20 -22.34 9.64
C GLU A 7 -2.32 -21.64 8.86
N MET A 8 -2.05 -20.46 8.28
CA MET A 8 -3.01 -19.77 7.42
C MET A 8 -3.40 -20.62 6.21
N ILE A 9 -2.42 -21.24 5.53
CA ILE A 9 -2.66 -22.13 4.40
C ILE A 9 -3.52 -23.33 4.82
N ALA A 10 -3.20 -23.97 5.94
CA ALA A 10 -3.99 -25.08 6.47
C ALA A 10 -5.45 -24.67 6.76
N LYS A 11 -5.68 -23.46 7.30
CA LYS A 11 -7.02 -22.93 7.56
C LYS A 11 -7.80 -22.59 6.30
N MET A 12 -7.13 -22.26 5.20
CA MET A 12 -7.78 -22.04 3.90
C MET A 12 -8.21 -23.34 3.22
N GLY A 13 -7.64 -24.48 3.62
CA GLY A 13 -7.93 -25.77 3.01
C GLY A 13 -7.63 -25.77 1.51
N ASP A 14 -8.59 -26.23 0.70
CA ASP A 14 -8.46 -26.34 -0.75
C ASP A 14 -8.79 -25.02 -1.50
N ALA A 15 -9.19 -23.94 -0.81
CA ALA A 15 -9.52 -22.68 -1.48
C ALA A 15 -8.40 -22.15 -2.41
N PRO A 16 -7.11 -22.25 -2.04
CA PRO A 16 -6.05 -21.74 -2.90
C PRO A 16 -5.85 -22.51 -4.21
N SER A 17 -6.34 -23.75 -4.34
CA SER A 17 -6.26 -24.49 -5.61
C SER A 17 -7.22 -23.94 -6.67
N LYS A 18 -8.26 -23.23 -6.25
CA LYS A 18 -9.32 -22.65 -7.09
C LYS A 18 -9.18 -21.15 -7.32
N GLY A 19 -8.21 -20.51 -6.66
CA GLY A 19 -8.12 -19.06 -6.51
C GLY A 19 -9.03 -18.55 -5.40
N CYS A 20 -8.47 -17.71 -4.54
CA CYS A 20 -9.21 -17.12 -3.43
C CYS A 20 -8.70 -15.70 -3.12
N VAL A 21 -9.52 -14.92 -2.42
CA VAL A 21 -9.08 -13.64 -1.85
C VAL A 21 -8.72 -13.85 -0.39
N LEU A 22 -7.48 -13.55 -0.01
CA LEU A 22 -7.01 -13.57 1.37
C LEU A 22 -6.80 -12.14 1.86
N VAL A 23 -7.30 -11.86 3.06
CA VAL A 23 -7.11 -10.59 3.75
C VAL A 23 -6.23 -10.79 4.98
N LEU A 24 -5.13 -10.05 5.06
CA LEU A 24 -4.23 -10.00 6.21
C LEU A 24 -4.23 -8.59 6.83
N GLN A 25 -4.91 -8.45 7.96
CA GLN A 25 -4.95 -7.19 8.71
C GLN A 25 -4.01 -7.20 9.91
N GLY A 26 -3.73 -6.00 10.46
CA GLY A 26 -2.97 -5.86 11.69
C GLY A 26 -2.25 -4.52 11.79
N LEU A 27 -1.72 -4.22 12.97
CA LEU A 27 -0.99 -2.97 13.22
C LEU A 27 0.29 -2.88 12.35
N SER A 28 0.79 -1.66 12.16
CA SER A 28 2.06 -1.46 11.47
C SER A 28 3.21 -2.04 12.29
N GLY A 29 4.11 -2.77 11.65
CA GLY A 29 5.27 -3.40 12.31
C GLY A 29 5.00 -4.81 12.87
N THR A 30 3.81 -5.39 12.65
CA THR A 30 3.48 -6.77 13.03
C THR A 30 4.07 -7.83 12.09
N GLY A 31 4.59 -7.43 10.93
CA GLY A 31 5.22 -8.34 9.96
C GLY A 31 4.35 -8.78 8.78
N LYS A 32 3.22 -8.09 8.53
CA LYS A 32 2.28 -8.41 7.44
C LYS A 32 2.96 -8.61 6.08
N GLY A 33 3.79 -7.64 5.64
CA GLY A 33 4.45 -7.73 4.34
C GLY A 33 5.38 -8.93 4.22
N THR A 34 6.07 -9.31 5.30
CA THR A 34 6.89 -10.52 5.34
C THR A 34 6.02 -11.78 5.24
N THR A 35 4.88 -11.81 5.92
CA THR A 35 3.92 -12.93 5.84
C THR A 35 3.31 -13.04 4.43
N VAL A 36 2.88 -11.92 3.83
CA VAL A 36 2.35 -11.88 2.46
C VAL A 36 3.38 -12.35 1.45
N ALA A 37 4.64 -11.90 1.56
CA ALA A 37 5.71 -12.34 0.65
C ALA A 37 5.92 -13.87 0.71
N LYS A 38 5.87 -14.47 1.91
CA LYS A 38 5.95 -15.92 2.08
C LYS A 38 4.74 -16.65 1.52
N LEU A 39 3.52 -16.14 1.76
CA LEU A 39 2.30 -16.69 1.18
C LEU A 39 2.35 -16.64 -0.34
N GLN A 40 2.80 -15.53 -0.93
CA GLN A 40 2.92 -15.37 -2.38
C GLN A 40 3.94 -16.35 -2.98
N ALA A 41 5.04 -16.61 -2.29
CA ALA A 41 6.04 -17.59 -2.72
C ALA A 41 5.58 -19.05 -2.58
N THR A 42 4.59 -19.32 -1.71
CA THR A 42 4.16 -20.69 -1.39
C THR A 42 2.88 -21.09 -2.14
N LEU A 43 1.94 -20.15 -2.30
CA LEU A 43 0.64 -20.41 -2.91
C LEU A 43 0.75 -20.42 -4.44
N PRO A 44 0.00 -21.31 -5.12
CA PRO A 44 -0.04 -21.31 -6.57
C PRO A 44 -0.68 -20.01 -7.08
N ARG A 45 -0.20 -19.47 -8.21
CA ARG A 45 -0.82 -18.32 -8.91
C ARG A 45 -1.19 -17.16 -7.96
N ALA A 46 -0.30 -16.82 -7.03
CA ALA A 46 -0.56 -15.81 -6.02
C ALA A 46 -0.02 -14.43 -6.41
N VAL A 47 -0.75 -13.38 -6.02
CA VAL A 47 -0.38 -11.99 -6.23
C VAL A 47 -0.67 -11.15 -4.99
N SER A 48 0.28 -10.32 -4.59
CA SER A 48 0.04 -9.28 -3.58
C SER A 48 -0.67 -8.10 -4.20
N TRP A 49 -1.86 -7.78 -3.71
CA TRP A 49 -2.59 -6.59 -4.13
C TRP A 49 -2.24 -5.38 -3.25
N SER A 50 -2.12 -4.21 -3.88
CA SER A 50 -1.84 -2.95 -3.19
C SER A 50 -2.85 -1.87 -3.59
N ASN A 51 -3.73 -1.50 -2.66
CA ASN A 51 -4.60 -0.32 -2.82
C ASN A 51 -3.78 0.96 -3.06
N GLY A 52 -2.52 0.98 -2.62
CA GLY A 52 -1.61 2.10 -2.86
C GLY A 52 -1.39 2.39 -4.35
N ASN A 53 -1.43 1.38 -5.22
CA ASN A 53 -1.33 1.60 -6.66
C ASN A 53 -2.58 2.28 -7.22
N VAL A 54 -3.77 1.91 -6.74
CA VAL A 54 -5.03 2.57 -7.14
C VAL A 54 -5.01 4.03 -6.67
N PHE A 55 -4.66 4.29 -5.41
CA PHE A 55 -4.55 5.66 -4.90
C PHE A 55 -3.53 6.50 -5.69
N ARG A 56 -2.35 5.97 -5.99
CA ARG A 56 -1.34 6.68 -6.79
C ARG A 56 -1.83 6.98 -8.20
N SER A 57 -2.54 6.04 -8.83
CA SER A 57 -3.10 6.19 -10.18
C SER A 57 -4.17 7.28 -10.22
N LEU A 58 -5.11 7.25 -9.27
CA LEU A 58 -6.13 8.28 -9.12
C LEU A 58 -5.52 9.65 -8.80
N THR A 59 -4.48 9.66 -7.95
CA THR A 59 -3.75 10.88 -7.61
C THR A 59 -3.05 11.47 -8.83
N LEU A 60 -2.41 10.65 -9.67
CA LEU A 60 -1.78 11.08 -10.92
C LEU A 60 -2.81 11.77 -11.84
N LEU A 61 -4.00 11.18 -11.99
CA LEU A 61 -5.09 11.75 -12.77
C LEU A 61 -5.55 13.09 -12.19
N ALA A 62 -5.74 13.17 -10.87
CA ALA A 62 -6.18 14.39 -10.18
C ALA A 62 -5.18 15.54 -10.33
N VAL A 63 -3.89 15.30 -10.05
CA VAL A 63 -2.87 16.35 -10.20
C VAL A 63 -2.67 16.77 -11.66
N SER A 64 -2.83 15.83 -12.61
CA SER A 64 -2.73 16.14 -14.04
C SER A 64 -3.93 16.95 -14.52
N TYR A 65 -5.13 16.67 -14.01
CA TYR A 65 -6.35 17.42 -14.32
C TYR A 65 -6.23 18.86 -13.83
N CYS A 66 -5.86 19.06 -12.57
CA CYS A 66 -5.66 20.38 -11.99
C CYS A 66 -4.62 21.18 -12.78
N ALA A 67 -3.47 20.56 -13.10
CA ALA A 67 -2.42 21.21 -13.90
C ALA A 67 -2.92 21.62 -15.30
N ALA A 68 -3.64 20.73 -16.00
CA ALA A 68 -4.17 21.01 -17.34
C ALA A 68 -5.24 22.12 -17.35
N LYS A 69 -5.94 22.31 -16.23
CA LYS A 69 -6.96 23.36 -16.06
C LYS A 69 -6.44 24.63 -15.39
N ALA A 70 -5.16 24.69 -15.05
CA ALA A 70 -4.55 25.74 -14.25
C ALA A 70 -5.28 25.99 -12.91
N ILE A 71 -5.76 24.91 -12.27
CA ILE A 71 -6.40 24.91 -10.96
C ILE A 71 -5.36 24.49 -9.92
N GLU A 72 -5.33 25.16 -8.78
CA GLU A 72 -4.50 24.75 -7.64
C GLU A 72 -5.02 23.42 -7.05
N PHE A 73 -4.12 22.47 -6.83
CA PHE A 73 -4.48 21.19 -6.22
C PHE A 73 -4.75 21.36 -4.73
N ASN A 74 -6.01 21.18 -4.31
CA ASN A 74 -6.44 21.18 -2.92
C ASN A 74 -7.72 20.32 -2.78
N SER A 75 -8.21 20.12 -1.56
CA SER A 75 -9.42 19.31 -1.31
C SER A 75 -10.69 19.88 -1.96
N GLU A 76 -10.80 21.20 -2.09
CA GLU A 76 -11.97 21.86 -2.67
C GLU A 76 -12.06 21.65 -4.18
N ALA A 77 -10.91 21.58 -4.86
CA ALA A 77 -10.82 21.25 -6.27
C ALA A 77 -11.24 19.80 -6.58
N LEU A 78 -11.20 18.90 -5.59
CA LEU A 78 -11.51 17.49 -5.74
C LEU A 78 -12.96 17.20 -5.38
N THR A 79 -13.90 17.73 -6.16
CA THR A 79 -15.32 17.47 -5.94
C THR A 79 -15.66 15.99 -6.16
N PRO A 80 -16.71 15.46 -5.51
CA PRO A 80 -17.15 14.08 -5.71
C PRO A 80 -17.42 13.73 -7.19
N GLU A 81 -17.97 14.65 -7.96
CA GLU A 81 -18.25 14.48 -9.39
C GLU A 81 -16.94 14.33 -10.18
N LEU A 82 -15.95 15.19 -9.90
CA LEU A 82 -14.64 15.07 -10.53
C LEU A 82 -13.99 13.73 -10.18
N LEU A 83 -13.96 13.36 -8.90
CA LEU A 83 -13.36 12.10 -8.46
C LEU A 83 -14.05 10.89 -9.11
N ALA A 84 -15.37 10.92 -9.27
CA ALA A 84 -16.12 9.91 -10.00
C ALA A 84 -15.73 9.83 -11.49
N GLU A 85 -15.53 10.97 -12.16
CA GLU A 85 -15.03 10.98 -13.54
C GLU A 85 -13.59 10.44 -13.63
N LEU A 86 -12.70 10.82 -12.71
CA LEU A 86 -11.33 10.31 -12.69
C LEU A 86 -11.27 8.81 -12.41
N MET A 87 -12.18 8.27 -11.59
CA MET A 87 -12.27 6.83 -11.37
C MET A 87 -12.63 6.06 -12.65
N LYS A 88 -13.38 6.65 -13.58
CA LYS A 88 -13.67 6.03 -14.89
C LYS A 88 -12.45 5.94 -15.79
N CYS A 89 -11.41 6.71 -15.52
CA CYS A 89 -10.12 6.63 -16.22
C CYS A 89 -9.26 5.46 -15.73
N LEU A 90 -9.71 4.69 -14.73
CA LEU A 90 -9.03 3.48 -14.25
C LEU A 90 -9.79 2.25 -14.71
N GLU A 91 -9.09 1.38 -15.44
CA GLU A 91 -9.63 0.10 -15.92
C GLU A 91 -8.80 -1.04 -15.34
N PHE A 92 -9.45 -2.04 -14.73
CA PHE A 92 -8.79 -3.27 -14.34
C PHE A 92 -9.14 -4.39 -15.32
N GLY A 93 -8.12 -5.08 -15.84
CA GLY A 93 -8.33 -6.11 -16.84
C GLY A 93 -7.08 -6.90 -17.16
N LYS A 94 -7.19 -7.81 -18.13
CA LYS A 94 -6.03 -8.51 -18.69
C LYS A 94 -5.46 -7.72 -19.87
N PHE A 95 -4.21 -7.29 -19.74
CA PHE A 95 -3.44 -6.64 -20.77
C PHE A 95 -2.22 -7.52 -21.05
N ASN A 96 -2.04 -7.96 -22.30
CA ASN A 96 -0.99 -8.92 -22.68
C ASN A 96 -1.01 -10.18 -21.77
N ASP A 97 -2.20 -10.76 -21.59
CA ASP A 97 -2.49 -11.94 -20.75
C ASP A 97 -2.15 -11.81 -19.25
N LYS A 98 -1.87 -10.60 -18.77
CA LYS A 98 -1.59 -10.32 -17.36
C LYS A 98 -2.60 -9.33 -16.80
N PHE A 99 -3.03 -9.56 -15.58
CA PHE A 99 -3.87 -8.60 -14.88
C PHE A 99 -3.08 -7.32 -14.56
N ASP A 100 -3.65 -6.18 -14.88
CA ASP A 100 -3.10 -4.87 -14.56
C ASP A 100 -4.21 -3.82 -14.42
N ILE A 101 -3.83 -2.64 -13.93
CA ILE A 101 -4.63 -1.43 -13.96
C ILE A 101 -4.12 -0.57 -15.11
N ARG A 102 -5.00 -0.22 -16.04
CA ARG A 102 -4.72 0.78 -17.07
C ARG A 102 -5.23 2.14 -16.60
N ILE A 103 -4.38 3.14 -16.71
CA ILE A 103 -4.70 4.55 -16.52
C ILE A 103 -4.93 5.14 -17.90
N ASN A 104 -6.18 5.44 -18.25
CA ASN A 104 -6.56 5.98 -19.55
C ASN A 104 -7.42 7.23 -19.39
N GLY A 105 -6.83 8.40 -19.67
CA GLY A 105 -7.49 9.69 -19.57
C GLY A 105 -6.55 10.79 -19.10
N ILE A 106 -6.98 12.05 -19.27
CA ILE A 106 -6.23 13.24 -18.82
C ILE A 106 -4.77 13.24 -19.35
N GLY A 107 -4.58 12.80 -20.59
CA GLY A 107 -3.27 12.74 -21.24
C GLY A 107 -2.41 11.52 -20.88
N HIS A 108 -2.96 10.53 -20.18
CA HIS A 108 -2.29 9.28 -19.87
C HIS A 108 -2.92 8.10 -20.62
N ASP A 109 -2.07 7.18 -21.07
CA ASP A 109 -2.44 5.82 -21.49
C ASP A 109 -1.31 4.90 -21.03
N LEU A 110 -1.40 4.40 -19.80
CA LEU A 110 -0.30 3.75 -19.09
C LEU A 110 -0.79 2.48 -18.38
N LEU A 111 0.06 1.46 -18.34
CA LEU A 111 -0.13 0.30 -17.48
C LEU A 111 0.58 0.50 -16.14
N VAL A 112 -0.12 0.29 -15.02
CA VAL A 112 0.42 0.53 -13.68
C VAL A 112 1.66 -0.31 -13.41
N SER A 113 1.74 -1.55 -13.92
CA SER A 113 2.94 -2.38 -13.77
C SER A 113 4.21 -1.74 -14.35
N GLU A 114 4.08 -0.89 -15.37
CA GLU A 114 5.20 -0.20 -16.03
C GLU A 114 5.62 1.07 -15.29
N VAL A 115 4.68 1.73 -14.61
CA VAL A 115 4.88 3.07 -14.01
C VAL A 115 4.83 3.13 -12.49
N ALA A 116 4.54 2.02 -11.81
CA ALA A 116 4.38 1.96 -10.34
C ALA A 116 5.61 2.43 -9.56
N ASN A 117 6.81 2.25 -10.11
CA ASN A 117 8.07 2.62 -9.46
C ASN A 117 8.71 3.90 -10.01
N THR A 118 8.09 4.53 -11.00
CA THR A 118 8.59 5.74 -11.68
C THR A 118 7.57 6.87 -11.55
N THR A 119 6.68 7.05 -12.53
CA THR A 119 5.68 8.13 -12.60
C THR A 119 4.81 8.17 -11.34
N LEU A 120 4.36 7.01 -10.84
CA LEU A 120 3.50 6.93 -9.66
C LEU A 120 4.24 7.24 -8.33
N LYS A 121 5.57 7.40 -8.36
CA LYS A 121 6.38 7.79 -7.21
C LYS A 121 6.89 9.23 -7.28
N GLU A 122 6.60 9.96 -8.36
CA GLU A 122 6.99 11.36 -8.49
C GLU A 122 6.54 12.20 -7.27
N PRO A 123 7.32 13.22 -6.86
CA PRO A 123 6.99 14.04 -5.69
C PRO A 123 5.60 14.67 -5.74
N ARG A 124 5.13 15.10 -6.93
CA ARG A 124 3.80 15.69 -7.11
C ARG A 124 2.66 14.71 -6.80
N VAL A 125 2.86 13.42 -7.11
CA VAL A 125 1.89 12.36 -6.79
C VAL A 125 2.01 12.03 -5.30
N SER A 126 3.22 11.68 -4.85
CA SER A 126 3.43 11.20 -3.48
C SER A 126 2.99 12.19 -2.38
N LYS A 127 3.14 13.51 -2.62
CA LYS A 127 2.68 14.56 -1.69
C LYS A 127 1.15 14.73 -1.67
N ALA A 128 0.47 14.44 -2.78
CA ALA A 128 -0.97 14.62 -2.94
C ALA A 128 -1.80 13.41 -2.50
N ILE A 129 -1.19 12.23 -2.34
CA ILE A 129 -1.86 10.99 -1.93
C ILE A 129 -2.76 11.18 -0.69
N PRO A 130 -2.31 11.83 0.42
CA PRO A 130 -3.15 11.95 1.61
C PRO A 130 -4.50 12.62 1.33
N THR A 131 -4.51 13.71 0.57
CA THR A 131 -5.72 14.46 0.21
C THR A 131 -6.67 13.62 -0.64
N VAL A 132 -6.16 12.91 -1.66
CA VAL A 132 -6.99 12.04 -2.50
C VAL A 132 -7.51 10.86 -1.70
N ALA A 133 -6.67 10.24 -0.87
CA ALA A 133 -7.01 9.06 -0.09
C ALA A 133 -8.07 9.36 0.99
N GLU A 134 -8.13 10.58 1.51
CA GLU A 134 -9.18 11.01 2.44
C GLU A 134 -10.56 11.05 1.76
N LEU A 135 -10.61 11.47 0.49
CA LEU A 135 -11.86 11.69 -0.24
C LEU A 135 -12.36 10.45 -1.01
N THR A 136 -11.52 9.43 -1.23
CA THR A 136 -11.79 8.33 -2.19
C THR A 136 -11.67 6.92 -1.62
N GLN A 137 -11.67 6.76 -0.29
CA GLN A 137 -11.55 5.44 0.35
C GLN A 137 -12.57 4.44 -0.23
N GLY A 138 -13.84 4.84 -0.33
CA GLY A 138 -14.93 3.95 -0.73
C GLY A 138 -14.78 3.48 -2.19
N GLU A 139 -14.46 4.39 -3.09
CA GLU A 139 -14.27 4.15 -4.52
C GLU A 139 -13.09 3.20 -4.76
N VAL A 140 -11.96 3.46 -4.08
CA VAL A 140 -10.75 2.63 -4.20
C VAL A 140 -11.00 1.23 -3.65
N ILE A 141 -11.74 1.11 -2.54
CA ILE A 141 -12.06 -0.21 -1.99
C ILE A 141 -12.99 -0.99 -2.92
N LYS A 142 -14.02 -0.36 -3.48
CA LYS A 142 -14.92 -1.00 -4.47
C LYS A 142 -14.15 -1.48 -5.70
N PHE A 143 -13.23 -0.66 -6.19
CA PHE A 143 -12.35 -1.02 -7.30
C PHE A 143 -11.47 -2.24 -6.96
N ALA A 144 -10.86 -2.23 -5.77
CA ALA A 144 -10.03 -3.33 -5.29
C ALA A 144 -10.82 -4.63 -5.08
N GLU A 145 -12.04 -4.55 -4.55
CA GLU A 145 -12.93 -5.71 -4.40
C GLU A 145 -13.28 -6.33 -5.76
N ALA A 146 -13.66 -5.51 -6.75
CA ALA A 146 -13.97 -5.97 -8.09
C ALA A 146 -12.75 -6.61 -8.78
N ALA A 147 -11.57 -5.99 -8.64
CA ALA A 147 -10.33 -6.53 -9.19
C ALA A 147 -9.93 -7.86 -8.53
N ALA A 148 -10.04 -7.96 -7.20
CA ALA A 148 -9.78 -9.18 -6.46
C ALA A 148 -10.75 -10.30 -6.85
N ALA A 149 -12.03 -10.00 -7.02
CA ALA A 149 -13.03 -10.95 -7.48
C ALA A 149 -12.72 -11.47 -8.90
N ALA A 150 -12.35 -10.58 -9.83
CA ALA A 150 -12.00 -10.96 -11.20
C ALA A 150 -10.75 -11.86 -11.25
N MET A 151 -9.71 -11.55 -10.48
CA MET A 151 -8.51 -12.39 -10.38
C MET A 151 -8.80 -13.74 -9.72
N SER A 152 -9.60 -13.75 -8.65
CA SER A 152 -9.99 -14.99 -7.97
C SER A 152 -10.81 -15.89 -8.89
N ALA A 153 -11.74 -15.34 -9.68
CA ALA A 153 -12.51 -16.08 -10.66
C ALA A 153 -11.65 -16.68 -11.78
N ASP A 154 -10.50 -16.06 -12.08
CA ASP A 154 -9.49 -16.59 -13.00
C ASP A 154 -8.58 -17.65 -12.36
N GLY A 155 -8.78 -17.98 -11.08
CA GLY A 155 -8.00 -18.95 -10.33
C GLY A 155 -6.73 -18.40 -9.68
N MET A 156 -6.62 -17.09 -9.50
CA MET A 156 -5.50 -16.49 -8.76
C MET A 156 -5.77 -16.37 -7.27
N ASN A 157 -4.70 -16.45 -6.47
CA ASN A 157 -4.74 -16.16 -5.04
C ASN A 157 -4.37 -14.70 -4.79
N VAL A 158 -5.36 -13.88 -4.43
CA VAL A 158 -5.19 -12.44 -4.22
C VAL A 158 -4.92 -12.17 -2.75
N LEU A 159 -3.73 -11.67 -2.44
CA LEU A 159 -3.28 -11.39 -1.07
C LEU A 159 -3.38 -9.90 -0.79
N MET A 160 -4.34 -9.50 0.03
CA MET A 160 -4.57 -8.10 0.41
C MET A 160 -4.08 -7.88 1.84
N GLU A 161 -3.15 -6.94 2.05
CA GLU A 161 -2.73 -6.52 3.39
C GLU A 161 -3.07 -5.06 3.71
N GLY A 162 -3.31 -4.77 4.99
CA GLY A 162 -3.68 -3.42 5.38
C GLY A 162 -4.13 -3.27 6.83
N ARG A 163 -4.87 -2.18 7.07
CA ARG A 163 -5.55 -1.92 8.34
C ARG A 163 -7.01 -2.41 8.23
N ALA A 164 -7.59 -2.82 9.37
CA ALA A 164 -8.96 -3.32 9.42
C ALA A 164 -9.95 -2.35 8.77
N GLN A 165 -9.83 -1.04 9.05
CA GLN A 165 -10.73 -0.02 8.51
C GLN A 165 -10.85 -0.01 6.98
N THR A 166 -9.78 -0.36 6.26
CA THR A 166 -9.81 -0.44 4.79
C THR A 166 -10.25 -1.81 4.31
N LEU A 167 -9.88 -2.85 5.05
CA LEU A 167 -10.06 -4.24 4.64
C LEU A 167 -11.41 -4.84 5.04
N ASP A 168 -12.11 -4.28 6.04
CA ASP A 168 -13.41 -4.78 6.54
C ASP A 168 -14.50 -4.82 5.46
N TYR A 169 -14.35 -4.01 4.43
CA TYR A 169 -15.24 -3.96 3.28
C TYR A 169 -14.95 -5.04 2.22
N VAL A 170 -13.80 -5.73 2.30
CA VAL A 170 -13.47 -6.83 1.39
C VAL A 170 -14.15 -8.11 1.89
N ARG A 171 -15.11 -8.61 1.10
CA ARG A 171 -15.88 -9.82 1.42
C ARG A 171 -15.06 -11.07 1.11
N THR A 172 -14.53 -11.71 2.15
CA THR A 172 -13.86 -13.02 2.04
C THR A 172 -14.01 -13.81 3.35
N PRO A 173 -14.16 -15.15 3.29
CA PRO A 173 -14.04 -16.00 4.47
C PRO A 173 -12.58 -16.17 4.95
N HIS A 174 -11.59 -15.83 4.13
CA HIS A 174 -10.16 -16.01 4.42
C HIS A 174 -9.54 -14.73 4.99
N ARG A 175 -10.00 -14.37 6.20
CA ARG A 175 -9.54 -13.19 6.92
C ARG A 175 -8.66 -13.61 8.10
N PHE A 176 -7.49 -12.98 8.19
CA PHE A 176 -6.54 -13.21 9.27
C PHE A 176 -6.08 -11.89 9.86
N GLU A 177 -5.91 -11.85 11.18
CA GLU A 177 -5.33 -10.71 11.88
C GLU A 177 -3.99 -11.10 12.49
N LEU A 178 -2.94 -10.40 12.08
CA LEU A 178 -1.60 -10.61 12.61
C LEU A 178 -1.38 -9.71 13.83
N THR A 179 -1.32 -10.34 14.99
CA THR A 179 -1.01 -9.70 16.27
C THR A 179 0.38 -10.12 16.77
N LEU A 180 0.97 -9.32 17.65
CA LEU A 180 2.15 -9.74 18.42
C LEU A 180 1.70 -10.13 19.82
N ALA A 181 2.28 -11.20 20.37
CA ALA A 181 2.01 -11.63 21.74
C ALA A 181 2.29 -10.52 22.78
N GLN A 182 3.25 -9.64 22.48
CA GLN A 182 3.58 -8.48 23.31
C GLN A 182 3.41 -7.19 22.49
N PRO A 183 2.33 -6.43 22.70
CA PRO A 183 2.07 -5.18 21.98
C PRO A 183 3.18 -4.12 22.16
N LEU A 184 3.86 -4.11 23.31
CA LEU A 184 4.96 -3.18 23.61
C LEU A 184 6.10 -3.26 22.60
N VAL A 185 6.33 -4.44 22.00
CA VAL A 185 7.36 -4.63 20.95
C VAL A 185 7.07 -3.76 19.72
N ILE A 186 5.79 -3.49 19.41
CA ILE A 186 5.42 -2.58 18.33
C ILE A 186 5.86 -1.15 18.66
N GLY A 187 5.62 -0.70 19.89
CA GLY A 187 6.04 0.60 20.39
C GLY A 187 7.56 0.77 20.34
N GLN A 188 8.29 -0.22 20.84
CA GLN A 188 9.77 -0.25 20.81
C GLN A 188 10.31 -0.17 19.38
N ARG A 189 9.77 -0.99 18.45
CA ARG A 189 10.15 -0.96 17.03
C ARG A 189 9.86 0.39 16.38
N ARG A 190 8.70 0.97 16.66
CA ARG A 190 8.32 2.29 16.15
C ARG A 190 9.24 3.39 16.66
N ALA A 191 9.58 3.37 17.94
CA ALA A 191 10.53 4.31 18.53
C ALA A 191 11.91 4.20 17.85
N ALA A 192 12.43 2.98 17.73
CA ALA A 192 13.69 2.73 17.04
C ALA A 192 13.66 3.20 15.57
N GLN A 193 12.60 2.89 14.82
CA GLN A 193 12.44 3.32 13.42
C GLN A 193 12.40 4.84 13.28
N ARG A 194 11.67 5.55 14.15
CA ARG A 194 11.61 7.02 14.13
C ARG A 194 12.96 7.65 14.41
N MET A 195 13.64 7.16 15.44
CA MET A 195 14.99 7.61 15.81
C MET A 195 15.99 7.41 14.66
N MET A 196 15.99 6.20 14.06
CA MET A 196 16.87 5.89 12.92
C MET A 196 16.55 6.73 11.68
N ALA A 197 15.28 6.90 11.32
CA ALA A 197 14.88 7.69 10.15
C ALA A 197 15.27 9.17 10.30
N SER A 198 15.13 9.72 11.50
CA SER A 198 15.53 11.10 11.79
C SER A 198 17.05 11.25 11.75
N ALA A 199 17.79 10.34 12.41
CA ALA A 199 19.25 10.32 12.38
C ALA A 199 19.81 10.19 10.96
N LEU A 200 19.19 9.36 10.11
CA LEU A 200 19.57 9.19 8.72
C LEU A 200 19.47 10.52 7.92
N THR A 201 18.51 11.39 8.25
CA THR A 201 18.34 12.68 7.59
C THR A 201 19.53 13.61 7.84
N VAL A 202 20.16 13.50 9.02
CA VAL A 202 21.37 14.26 9.39
C VAL A 202 22.62 13.64 8.77
N LEU A 203 22.65 12.32 8.64
CA LEU A 203 23.81 11.57 8.12
C LEU A 203 23.84 11.46 6.60
N LYS A 204 22.75 11.77 5.89
CA LYS A 204 22.59 11.52 4.44
C LYS A 204 23.66 12.17 3.56
N ASP A 205 24.27 13.27 4.02
CA ASP A 205 25.26 14.05 3.28
C ASP A 205 26.71 13.65 3.67
N ILE A 206 26.87 12.61 4.48
CA ILE A 206 28.18 12.07 4.92
C ILE A 206 28.43 10.76 4.15
N GLU A 207 29.46 10.73 3.30
CA GLU A 207 29.74 9.64 2.37
C GLU A 207 30.11 8.30 3.05
N ALA A 208 30.55 8.34 4.32
CA ALA A 208 30.74 7.15 5.17
C ALA A 208 30.77 7.57 6.65
N PRO A 209 29.60 7.67 7.32
CA PRO A 209 29.58 8.09 8.72
C PRO A 209 30.24 7.05 9.62
N THR A 210 31.15 7.51 10.48
CA THR A 210 31.79 6.67 11.51
C THR A 210 30.78 6.23 12.58
N GLU A 211 31.10 5.16 13.31
CA GLU A 211 30.26 4.68 14.42
C GLU A 211 29.98 5.78 15.46
N THR A 212 30.98 6.61 15.77
CA THR A 212 30.83 7.76 16.67
C THR A 212 29.82 8.77 16.16
N GLN A 213 29.85 9.09 14.85
CA GLN A 213 28.89 10.00 14.22
C GLN A 213 27.48 9.42 14.21
N VAL A 214 27.35 8.12 13.92
CA VAL A 214 26.06 7.42 13.99
C VAL A 214 25.50 7.45 15.40
N PHE A 215 26.32 7.12 16.41
CA PHE A 215 25.90 7.13 17.80
C PHE A 215 25.49 8.52 18.28
N ALA A 216 26.26 9.55 17.93
CA ALA A 216 25.94 10.94 18.26
C ALA A 216 24.60 11.38 17.64
N ALA A 217 24.35 11.03 16.38
CA ALA A 217 23.09 11.32 15.71
C ALA A 217 21.90 10.62 16.39
N LEU A 218 22.02 9.31 16.68
CA LEU A 218 20.97 8.56 17.38
C LEU A 218 20.71 9.10 18.79
N LYS A 219 21.76 9.44 19.54
CA LYS A 219 21.64 10.02 20.89
C LYS A 219 20.92 11.36 20.86
N SER A 220 21.28 12.25 19.93
CA SER A 220 20.61 13.54 19.77
C SER A 220 19.12 13.37 19.45
N GLU A 221 18.76 12.41 18.60
CA GLU A 221 17.36 12.13 18.30
C GLU A 221 16.59 11.54 19.49
N LEU A 222 17.23 10.68 20.29
CA LEU A 222 16.65 10.17 21.53
C LEU A 222 16.37 11.31 22.52
N GLU A 223 17.31 12.23 22.70
CA GLU A 223 17.16 13.41 23.57
C GLU A 223 15.97 14.28 23.12
N LYS A 224 15.83 14.56 21.82
CA LYS A 224 14.70 15.30 21.27
C LYS A 224 13.36 14.62 21.52
N MET A 225 13.30 13.30 21.33
CA MET A 225 12.09 12.50 21.56
C MET A 225 11.71 12.48 23.05
N ALA A 226 12.70 12.49 23.94
CA ALA A 226 12.47 12.53 25.38
C ALA A 226 12.04 13.93 25.89
N SER A 227 12.45 15.01 25.21
CA SER A 227 12.12 16.39 25.59
C SER A 227 10.80 16.91 25.02
N THR A 228 10.15 16.17 24.10
CA THR A 228 8.85 16.52 23.51
C THR A 228 7.67 15.75 24.12
N ALA A 229 7.92 14.99 25.20
CA ALA A 229 6.92 14.35 26.05
C ALA A 229 6.60 15.24 27.27
#